data_AF-S9VKE9-F1
#
_entry.id   AF-S9VKE9-F1
#
_cell.length_a   1.000
_cell.length_b   1.000
_cell.length_c   1.000
_cell.angle_alpha   90.00
_cell.angle_beta   90.00
_cell.angle_gamma   90.00
#
_symmetry.space_group_name_H-M   'P 1'
#
loop_
_entity.id
_entity.type
_entity.pdbx_description
1 polymer ?
#
loop_
_entity_poly.entity_id
_entity_poly.type
_entity_poly.pdbx_seq_one_letter_code
_entity_poly.pdbx_strand_id
1 'polypeptide(L)'
;MLLTGSWKSTTFKEYNFSIPAEEVNGGQLHPLLKVRQEFREIFMELGFQEMDTQHWVESCFWNFDSLFIPQQHPARDVQDTFFISKPATSTLTNRTLVKEVKETHEKYFRSEWKEEEACRNVLRTHTTGTSAYTLHRLSQMSEKLPDGTVNFRPGRYYSIDRVFRNEEMDKTHLCEFHQCEGFVVDHDISLAKMMHTFDLFFRRIGVERLRFKPAFNPYTEPSMEIFGYHTGLQKWIEVGNSGLFRRELLRPLGLDDSVSVMAWGLSLERPTMIKYGISSIHELFGHRVDINFIKRSAIARF
;
A
#
# COMPACT_ATOMS: atom_id res chain seq x y z
N MET A 1 -29.35 -33.55 42.30
CA MET A 1 -28.29 -33.39 43.32
C MET A 1 -28.40 -32.07 44.06
N LEU A 2 -28.31 -30.90 43.40
CA LEU A 2 -28.41 -29.60 44.08
C LEU A 2 -29.73 -29.40 44.82
N LEU A 3 -30.87 -29.69 44.18
CA LEU A 3 -32.20 -29.57 44.79
C LEU A 3 -32.52 -30.69 45.80
N THR A 4 -31.91 -31.86 45.64
CA THR A 4 -32.20 -33.07 46.45
C THR A 4 -31.20 -33.30 47.58
N GLY A 5 -30.17 -32.45 47.71
CA GLY A 5 -29.09 -32.57 48.71
C GLY A 5 -28.14 -33.77 48.52
N SER A 6 -28.38 -34.63 47.53
CA SER A 6 -27.66 -35.89 47.34
C SER A 6 -26.18 -35.74 46.95
N TRP A 7 -25.70 -34.51 46.67
CA TRP A 7 -24.27 -34.24 46.47
C TRP A 7 -23.43 -34.41 47.74
N LYS A 8 -24.02 -34.26 48.94
CA LYS A 8 -23.29 -34.36 50.21
C LYS A 8 -22.82 -35.78 50.53
N SER A 9 -23.52 -36.79 50.02
CA SER A 9 -23.25 -38.20 50.31
C SER A 9 -22.66 -38.96 49.11
N THR A 10 -22.44 -38.29 47.98
CA THR A 10 -21.90 -38.93 46.77
C THR A 10 -20.41 -38.63 46.62
N THR A 11 -19.61 -39.66 46.36
CA THR A 11 -18.18 -39.49 46.03
C THR A 11 -18.03 -39.11 44.55
N PHE A 12 -17.42 -37.96 44.28
CA PHE A 12 -17.17 -37.50 42.92
C PHE A 12 -15.78 -37.93 42.45
N LYS A 13 -15.65 -38.25 41.16
CA LYS A 13 -14.35 -38.43 40.52
C LYS A 13 -13.58 -37.12 40.57
N GLU A 14 -12.33 -37.17 41.03
CA GLU A 14 -11.46 -35.99 41.03
C GLU A 14 -11.25 -35.48 39.60
N TYR A 15 -11.35 -34.16 39.44
CA TYR A 15 -11.10 -33.51 38.16
C TYR A 15 -9.60 -33.41 37.94
N ASN A 16 -9.11 -33.92 36.82
CA ASN A 16 -7.70 -33.81 36.48
C ASN A 16 -7.39 -32.40 35.96
N PHE A 17 -6.77 -31.56 36.78
CA PHE A 17 -6.38 -30.20 36.38
C PHE A 17 -5.15 -30.15 35.45
N SER A 18 -4.53 -31.30 35.16
CA SER A 18 -3.34 -31.37 34.29
C SER A 18 -3.69 -31.51 32.80
N ILE A 19 -4.95 -31.78 32.45
CA ILE A 19 -5.37 -31.87 31.05
C ILE A 19 -5.72 -30.48 30.50
N PRO A 20 -5.41 -30.19 29.24
CA PRO A 20 -5.89 -28.99 28.58
C PRO A 20 -7.42 -28.92 28.65
N ALA A 21 -7.94 -27.72 28.92
CA ALA A 21 -9.36 -27.46 28.81
C ALA A 21 -9.81 -27.62 27.34
N GLU A 22 -11.10 -27.87 27.16
CA GLU A 22 -11.71 -27.90 25.82
C GLU A 22 -11.57 -26.52 25.16
N GLU A 23 -11.17 -26.50 23.89
CA GLU A 23 -11.02 -25.25 23.14
C GLU A 23 -12.39 -24.59 22.95
N VAL A 24 -12.51 -23.34 23.42
CA VAL A 24 -13.72 -22.55 23.22
C VAL A 24 -13.74 -22.05 21.77
N ASN A 25 -14.72 -22.50 20.99
CA ASN A 25 -14.91 -22.03 19.63
C ASN A 25 -15.47 -20.60 19.63
N GLY A 26 -14.85 -19.71 18.84
CA GLY A 26 -15.27 -18.33 18.65
C GLY A 26 -14.93 -17.81 17.25
N GLY A 27 -15.49 -16.66 16.89
CA GLY A 27 -15.16 -15.98 15.63
C GLY A 27 -13.69 -15.58 15.57
N GLN A 28 -13.05 -15.77 14.41
CA GLN A 28 -11.63 -15.49 14.21
C GLN A 28 -11.43 -14.53 13.05
N LEU A 29 -10.49 -13.60 13.22
CA LEU A 29 -10.05 -12.70 12.15
C LEU A 29 -8.83 -13.27 11.45
N HIS A 30 -8.78 -13.12 10.14
CA HIS A 30 -7.64 -13.55 9.35
C HIS A 30 -6.36 -12.78 9.76
N PRO A 31 -5.20 -13.44 9.94
CA PRO A 31 -3.95 -12.81 10.39
C PRO A 31 -3.53 -11.58 9.59
N LEU A 32 -3.59 -11.66 8.25
CA LEU A 32 -3.32 -10.52 7.36
C LEU A 32 -4.24 -9.32 7.65
N LEU A 33 -5.51 -9.55 7.98
CA LEU A 33 -6.46 -8.49 8.29
C LEU A 33 -6.20 -7.88 9.68
N LYS A 34 -5.69 -8.68 10.64
CA LYS A 34 -5.24 -8.16 11.94
C LYS A 34 -4.08 -7.19 11.75
N VAL A 35 -3.08 -7.55 10.94
CA VAL A 35 -1.95 -6.67 10.61
C VAL A 35 -2.41 -5.46 9.79
N ARG A 36 -3.35 -5.63 8.85
CA ARG A 36 -3.96 -4.50 8.13
C ARG A 36 -4.56 -3.48 9.09
N GLN A 37 -5.31 -3.95 10.08
CA GLN A 37 -5.95 -3.09 11.07
C GLN A 37 -4.92 -2.32 11.90
N GLU A 38 -3.85 -2.99 12.32
CA GLU A 38 -2.73 -2.38 13.04
C GLU A 38 -2.03 -1.28 12.22
N PHE A 39 -1.76 -1.54 10.94
CA PHE A 39 -1.20 -0.53 10.04
C PHE A 39 -2.15 0.68 9.90
N ARG A 40 -3.46 0.45 9.72
CA ARG A 40 -4.47 1.52 9.68
C ARG A 40 -4.44 2.37 10.94
N GLU A 41 -4.36 1.75 12.12
CA GLU A 41 -4.28 2.44 13.41
C GLU A 41 -3.02 3.32 13.49
N ILE A 42 -1.86 2.80 13.08
CA ILE A 42 -0.60 3.56 13.05
C ILE A 42 -0.71 4.79 12.13
N PHE A 43 -1.29 4.65 10.94
CA PHE A 43 -1.53 5.79 10.05
C PHE A 43 -2.46 6.83 10.67
N MET A 44 -3.56 6.39 11.28
CA MET A 44 -4.51 7.29 11.94
C MET A 44 -3.85 8.03 13.12
N GLU A 45 -3.04 7.37 13.93
CA GLU A 45 -2.27 8.00 15.02
C GLU A 45 -1.29 9.06 14.51
N LEU A 46 -0.70 8.85 13.33
CA LEU A 46 0.19 9.82 12.67
C LEU A 46 -0.55 10.94 11.93
N GLY A 47 -1.89 10.94 11.99
CA GLY A 47 -2.76 11.96 11.39
C GLY A 47 -2.98 11.78 9.88
N PHE A 48 -2.82 10.56 9.36
CA PHE A 48 -3.10 10.25 7.97
C PHE A 48 -4.59 9.96 7.74
N GLN A 49 -5.08 10.38 6.58
CA GLN A 49 -6.46 10.16 6.13
C GLN A 49 -6.49 9.02 5.13
N GLU A 50 -7.46 8.11 5.25
CA GLU A 50 -7.59 6.99 4.32
C GLU A 50 -8.13 7.46 2.96
N MET A 51 -7.46 7.05 1.89
CA MET A 51 -7.89 7.31 0.51
C MET A 51 -8.92 6.30 0.04
N ASP A 52 -9.73 6.71 -0.93
CA ASP A 52 -10.70 5.82 -1.56
C ASP A 52 -10.06 4.96 -2.65
N THR A 53 -9.99 3.66 -2.41
CA THR A 53 -9.41 2.65 -3.31
C THR A 53 -10.45 1.68 -3.87
N GLN A 54 -11.75 2.02 -3.87
CA GLN A 54 -12.88 1.15 -4.24
C GLN A 54 -12.97 0.73 -5.72
N HIS A 55 -11.84 0.61 -6.42
CA HIS A 55 -11.75 0.15 -7.81
C HIS A 55 -10.48 -0.69 -7.99
N TRP A 56 -10.62 -1.89 -8.58
CA TRP A 56 -9.49 -2.73 -8.97
C TRP A 56 -9.07 -2.51 -10.41
N VAL A 57 -10.04 -2.17 -11.26
CA VAL A 57 -9.79 -1.81 -12.65
C VAL A 57 -9.43 -0.33 -12.70
N GLU A 58 -8.30 -0.05 -13.31
CA GLU A 58 -7.81 1.29 -13.57
C GLU A 58 -7.56 1.51 -15.06
N SER A 59 -7.69 2.76 -15.49
CA SER A 59 -7.18 3.15 -16.81
C SER A 59 -5.65 3.18 -16.78
N CYS A 60 -5.00 2.82 -17.89
CA CYS A 60 -3.56 2.99 -18.09
C CYS A 60 -3.14 4.45 -17.84
N PHE A 61 -4.03 5.40 -18.12
CA PHE A 61 -3.82 6.80 -17.79
C PHE A 61 -3.52 6.99 -16.30
N TRP A 62 -4.42 6.58 -15.40
CA TRP A 62 -4.21 6.74 -13.96
C TRP A 62 -3.11 5.82 -13.42
N ASN A 63 -3.05 4.58 -13.90
CA ASN A 63 -2.09 3.60 -13.43
C ASN A 63 -0.64 3.89 -13.90
N PHE A 64 -0.43 4.61 -15.01
CA PHE A 64 0.92 4.83 -15.56
C PHE A 64 1.16 6.27 -16.01
N ASP A 65 0.36 6.80 -16.93
CA ASP A 65 0.65 8.08 -17.59
C ASP A 65 0.61 9.26 -16.60
N SER A 66 -0.37 9.26 -15.68
CA SER A 66 -0.52 10.27 -14.63
C SER A 66 0.67 10.27 -13.65
N LEU A 67 1.39 9.15 -13.58
CA LEU A 67 2.60 8.97 -12.78
C LEU A 67 3.87 9.28 -13.56
N PHE A 68 3.79 9.89 -14.73
CA PHE A 68 4.98 10.17 -15.55
C PHE A 68 5.78 8.89 -15.90
N ILE A 69 5.09 7.75 -16.03
CA ILE A 69 5.68 6.49 -16.51
C ILE A 69 5.52 6.43 -18.04
N PRO A 70 6.60 6.32 -18.83
CA PRO A 70 6.51 6.35 -20.29
C PRO A 70 5.71 5.18 -20.85
N GLN A 71 5.10 5.36 -22.02
CA GLN A 71 4.26 4.32 -22.66
C GLN A 71 5.07 3.08 -23.09
N GLN A 72 6.37 3.22 -23.32
CA GLN A 72 7.28 2.13 -23.68
C GLN A 72 7.92 1.45 -22.46
N HIS A 73 7.48 1.78 -21.23
CA HIS A 73 8.06 1.20 -20.03
C HIS A 73 7.73 -0.31 -19.92
N PRO A 74 8.70 -1.20 -19.61
CA PRO A 74 8.48 -2.65 -19.54
C PRO A 74 7.32 -3.07 -18.64
N ALA A 75 7.14 -2.39 -17.51
CA ALA A 75 6.01 -2.66 -16.61
C ALA A 75 4.61 -2.53 -17.25
N ARG A 76 4.50 -1.90 -18.43
CA ARG A 76 3.25 -1.79 -19.20
C ARG A 76 3.05 -2.94 -20.18
N ASP A 77 3.99 -3.86 -20.28
CA ASP A 77 3.89 -5.03 -21.15
C ASP A 77 2.91 -6.04 -20.56
N VAL A 78 2.32 -6.85 -21.45
CA VAL A 78 1.37 -7.92 -21.09
C VAL A 78 2.02 -8.98 -20.20
N GLN A 79 3.35 -9.08 -20.22
CA GLN A 79 4.10 -9.95 -19.33
C GLN A 79 4.02 -9.51 -17.87
N ASP A 80 3.96 -8.21 -17.59
CA ASP A 80 3.98 -7.68 -16.21
C ASP A 80 2.60 -7.23 -15.71
N THR A 81 1.70 -6.85 -16.62
CA THR A 81 0.40 -6.24 -16.28
C THR A 81 -0.79 -7.03 -16.84
N PHE A 82 -1.80 -7.23 -15.99
CA PHE A 82 -3.09 -7.79 -16.40
C PHE A 82 -3.96 -6.75 -17.10
N PHE A 83 -4.06 -6.83 -18.41
CA PHE A 83 -5.01 -6.02 -19.20
C PHE A 83 -6.43 -6.59 -19.15
N ILE A 84 -7.41 -5.70 -19.08
CA ILE A 84 -8.83 -6.06 -19.05
C ILE A 84 -9.33 -6.28 -20.47
N SER A 85 -10.05 -7.39 -20.70
CA SER A 85 -10.72 -7.64 -21.97
C SER A 85 -12.11 -7.00 -22.04
N LYS A 86 -12.84 -6.95 -20.91
CA LYS A 86 -14.18 -6.36 -20.80
C LYS A 86 -14.39 -5.72 -19.42
N PRO A 87 -14.57 -4.39 -19.31
CA PRO A 87 -14.45 -3.38 -20.38
C PRO A 87 -12.97 -3.12 -20.75
N ALA A 88 -12.63 -3.22 -22.05
CA ALA A 88 -11.24 -3.06 -22.52
C ALA A 88 -10.69 -1.64 -22.38
N THR A 89 -11.55 -0.63 -22.46
CA THR A 89 -11.17 0.78 -22.44
C THR A 89 -12.11 1.60 -21.55
N SER A 90 -11.59 2.68 -20.99
CA SER A 90 -12.36 3.70 -20.27
C SER A 90 -12.25 5.05 -20.97
N THR A 91 -13.28 5.88 -20.82
CA THR A 91 -13.27 7.25 -21.36
C THR A 91 -12.56 8.19 -20.39
N LEU A 92 -11.54 8.90 -20.89
CA LEU A 92 -10.86 9.95 -20.12
C LEU A 92 -11.68 11.24 -20.20
N THR A 93 -12.35 11.60 -19.10
CA THR A 93 -13.30 12.73 -19.05
C THR A 93 -12.60 14.09 -18.91
N ASN A 94 -11.50 14.17 -18.15
CA ASN A 94 -10.76 15.41 -17.96
C ASN A 94 -9.79 15.69 -19.12
N ARG A 95 -10.30 16.33 -20.17
CA ARG A 95 -9.51 16.64 -21.38
C ARG A 95 -8.34 17.58 -21.13
N THR A 96 -8.47 18.51 -20.18
CA THR A 96 -7.38 19.43 -19.82
C THR A 96 -6.21 18.67 -19.22
N LEU A 97 -6.48 17.82 -18.22
CA LEU A 97 -5.48 16.99 -17.57
C LEU A 97 -4.76 16.07 -18.57
N VAL A 98 -5.54 15.38 -19.43
CA VAL A 98 -4.96 14.48 -20.46
C VAL A 98 -4.03 15.25 -21.40
N LYS A 99 -4.41 16.47 -21.80
CA LYS A 99 -3.58 17.32 -22.66
C LYS A 99 -2.28 17.72 -21.96
N GLU A 100 -2.34 18.15 -20.70
CA GLU A 100 -1.14 18.55 -19.94
C GLU A 100 -0.18 17.37 -19.71
N VAL A 101 -0.72 16.18 -19.41
CA VAL A 101 0.08 14.94 -19.30
C VAL A 101 0.71 14.61 -20.65
N LYS A 102 -0.06 14.63 -21.75
CA LYS A 102 0.45 14.40 -23.10
C LYS A 102 1.62 15.33 -23.43
N GLU A 103 1.44 16.64 -23.27
CA GLU A 103 2.46 17.64 -23.59
C GLU A 103 3.73 17.43 -22.75
N THR A 104 3.57 17.08 -21.47
CA THR A 104 4.68 16.78 -20.57
C THR A 104 5.43 15.51 -21.02
N HIS A 105 4.71 14.43 -21.33
CA HIS A 105 5.32 13.18 -21.79
C HIS A 105 6.09 13.37 -23.11
N GLU A 106 5.47 14.00 -24.11
CA GLU A 106 6.11 14.23 -25.42
C GLU A 106 7.36 15.11 -25.29
N LYS A 107 7.32 16.12 -24.42
CA LYS A 107 8.46 17.00 -24.14
C LYS A 107 9.66 16.25 -23.52
N TYR A 108 9.42 15.40 -22.52
CA TYR A 108 10.51 14.78 -21.76
C TYR A 108 10.98 13.43 -22.35
N PHE A 109 10.07 12.59 -22.83
CA PHE A 109 10.41 11.28 -23.40
C PHE A 109 10.74 11.32 -24.89
N ARG A 110 10.45 12.45 -25.58
CA ARG A 110 10.71 12.64 -27.02
C ARG A 110 10.08 11.54 -27.89
N SER A 111 8.94 11.03 -27.45
CA SER A 111 8.15 10.01 -28.15
C SER A 111 6.71 10.50 -28.29
N GLU A 112 6.02 10.06 -29.35
CA GLU A 112 4.58 10.30 -29.50
C GLU A 112 3.80 9.63 -28.36
N TRP A 113 2.92 10.40 -27.70
CA TRP A 113 2.04 9.87 -26.66
C TRP A 113 0.67 9.55 -27.26
N LYS A 114 0.25 8.29 -27.12
CA LYS A 114 -0.97 7.76 -27.74
C LYS A 114 -2.10 7.68 -26.72
N GLU A 115 -3.19 8.39 -26.98
CA GLU A 115 -4.38 8.38 -26.11
C GLU A 115 -5.04 6.99 -26.05
N GLU A 116 -4.99 6.24 -27.15
CA GLU A 116 -5.53 4.87 -27.22
C GLU A 116 -4.90 3.95 -26.15
N GLU A 117 -3.58 4.07 -25.91
CA GLU A 117 -2.89 3.28 -24.88
C GLU A 117 -3.26 3.72 -23.47
N ALA A 118 -3.52 5.02 -23.27
CA ALA A 118 -3.93 5.57 -21.97
C ALA A 118 -5.37 5.18 -21.60
N CYS A 119 -6.24 5.01 -22.60
CA CYS A 119 -7.62 4.58 -22.42
C CYS A 119 -7.78 3.09 -22.09
N ARG A 120 -6.76 2.25 -22.34
CA ARG A 120 -6.83 0.80 -22.02
C ARG A 120 -6.99 0.58 -20.52
N ASN A 121 -7.76 -0.43 -20.16
CA ASN A 121 -7.99 -0.80 -18.76
C ASN A 121 -7.05 -1.92 -18.33
N VAL A 122 -6.57 -1.83 -17.10
CA VAL A 122 -5.71 -2.81 -16.43
C VAL A 122 -6.26 -3.10 -15.04
N LEU A 123 -5.90 -4.26 -14.48
CA LEU A 123 -5.94 -4.39 -13.02
C LEU A 123 -4.79 -3.55 -12.45
N ARG A 124 -5.09 -2.69 -11.47
CA ARG A 124 -4.09 -1.79 -10.89
C ARG A 124 -2.86 -2.54 -10.40
N THR A 125 -1.69 -2.08 -10.80
CA THR A 125 -0.39 -2.72 -10.47
C THR A 125 0.18 -2.26 -9.13
N HIS A 126 -0.30 -1.12 -8.65
CA HIS A 126 0.07 -0.46 -7.41
C HIS A 126 -1.01 0.56 -7.01
N THR A 127 -1.07 0.95 -5.74
CA THR A 127 -2.03 1.94 -5.23
C THR A 127 -1.65 3.39 -5.58
N THR A 128 -0.50 3.61 -6.21
CA THR A 128 0.03 4.94 -6.56
C THR A 128 -0.84 5.70 -7.56
N GLY A 129 -1.58 5.00 -8.43
CA GLY A 129 -2.57 5.63 -9.32
C GLY A 129 -3.68 6.34 -8.52
N THR A 130 -4.14 5.71 -7.44
CA THR A 130 -5.09 6.32 -6.49
C THR A 130 -4.50 7.55 -5.79
N SER A 131 -3.19 7.54 -5.50
CA SER A 131 -2.50 8.70 -4.94
C SER A 131 -2.46 9.88 -5.93
N ALA A 132 -2.17 9.62 -7.21
CA ALA A 132 -2.22 10.63 -8.26
C ALA A 132 -3.63 11.21 -8.43
N TYR A 133 -4.66 10.34 -8.45
CA TYR A 133 -6.05 10.77 -8.48
C TYR A 133 -6.42 11.64 -7.27
N THR A 134 -5.99 11.24 -6.07
CA THR A 134 -6.22 12.01 -4.84
C THR A 134 -5.54 13.37 -4.90
N LEU A 135 -4.29 13.45 -5.33
CA LEU A 135 -3.56 14.70 -5.52
C LEU A 135 -4.24 15.61 -6.54
N HIS A 136 -4.71 15.06 -7.66
CA HIS A 136 -5.47 15.82 -8.65
C HIS A 136 -6.76 16.38 -8.05
N ARG A 137 -7.53 15.56 -7.33
CA ARG A 137 -8.76 16.02 -6.66
C ARG A 137 -8.47 17.15 -5.67
N LEU A 138 -7.38 17.04 -4.92
CA LEU A 138 -6.96 18.08 -3.97
C LEU A 138 -6.60 19.39 -4.67
N SER A 139 -5.93 19.34 -5.83
CA SER A 139 -5.63 20.55 -6.61
C SER A 139 -6.89 21.24 -7.10
N GLN A 140 -7.91 20.47 -7.54
CA GLN A 140 -9.19 21.03 -8.00
C GLN A 140 -10.00 21.67 -6.87
N MET A 141 -9.83 21.22 -5.63
CA MET A 141 -10.50 21.78 -4.45
C MET A 141 -9.75 22.98 -3.86
N SER A 142 -8.54 23.26 -4.34
CA SER A 142 -7.68 24.33 -3.83
C SER A 142 -7.88 25.63 -4.62
N GLU A 143 -7.78 26.76 -3.94
CA GLU A 143 -7.92 28.08 -4.57
C GLU A 143 -6.64 28.43 -5.33
N LYS A 144 -6.77 28.92 -6.57
CA LYS A 144 -5.63 29.45 -7.33
C LYS A 144 -5.43 30.92 -6.97
N LEU A 145 -4.25 31.26 -6.46
CA LEU A 145 -3.90 32.62 -6.08
C LEU A 145 -3.53 33.47 -7.32
N PRO A 146 -3.63 34.81 -7.25
CA PRO A 146 -3.33 35.71 -8.37
C PRO A 146 -1.88 35.63 -8.90
N ASP A 147 -0.95 35.14 -8.08
CA ASP A 147 0.46 34.94 -8.43
C ASP A 147 0.72 33.60 -9.16
N GLY A 148 -0.32 32.80 -9.38
CA GLY A 148 -0.25 31.49 -10.04
C GLY A 148 0.07 30.34 -9.10
N THR A 149 0.26 30.59 -7.80
CA THR A 149 0.42 29.52 -6.80
C THR A 149 -0.94 28.95 -6.39
N VAL A 150 -0.95 27.72 -5.88
CA VAL A 150 -2.16 27.07 -5.38
C VAL A 150 -2.17 27.21 -3.86
N ASN A 151 -3.24 27.81 -3.32
CA ASN A 151 -3.53 27.81 -1.89
C ASN A 151 -4.01 26.41 -1.48
N PHE A 152 -3.05 25.49 -1.40
CA PHE A 152 -3.25 24.10 -1.05
C PHE A 152 -3.22 23.92 0.47
N ARG A 153 -4.06 23.01 0.98
CA ARG A 153 -4.08 22.64 2.40
C ARG A 153 -3.19 21.41 2.65
N PRO A 154 -2.07 21.53 3.39
CA PRO A 154 -1.21 20.39 3.74
C PRO A 154 -1.98 19.19 4.26
N GLY A 155 -1.57 18.00 3.83
CA GLY A 155 -2.31 16.77 4.08
C GLY A 155 -1.44 15.53 4.08
N ARG A 156 -1.93 14.50 4.77
CA ARG A 156 -1.29 13.19 4.90
C ARG A 156 -2.32 12.14 4.55
N TYR A 157 -1.99 11.26 3.62
CA TYR A 157 -2.93 10.31 3.04
C TYR A 157 -2.32 8.93 2.97
N TYR A 158 -3.14 7.90 3.19
CA TYR A 158 -2.69 6.52 3.11
C TYR A 158 -3.75 5.63 2.47
N SER A 159 -3.32 4.50 1.94
CA SER A 159 -4.20 3.42 1.50
C SER A 159 -3.58 2.07 1.79
N ILE A 160 -4.43 1.07 2.03
CA ILE A 160 -4.00 -0.32 2.13
C ILE A 160 -4.97 -1.15 1.33
N ASP A 161 -4.56 -1.57 0.14
CA ASP A 161 -5.46 -2.29 -0.75
C ASP A 161 -4.73 -3.23 -1.71
N ARG A 162 -5.51 -4.11 -2.33
CA ARG A 162 -5.02 -5.18 -3.18
C ARG A 162 -4.59 -4.68 -4.56
N VAL A 163 -3.44 -5.13 -5.01
CA VAL A 163 -2.87 -4.82 -6.33
C VAL A 163 -2.56 -6.13 -7.05
N PHE A 164 -2.41 -6.04 -8.38
CA PHE A 164 -2.31 -7.21 -9.25
C PHE A 164 -1.10 -7.06 -10.18
N ARG A 165 -0.26 -8.09 -10.24
CA ARG A 165 0.92 -8.13 -11.12
C ARG A 165 0.99 -9.48 -11.81
N ASN A 166 1.26 -9.48 -13.10
CA ASN A 166 1.39 -10.71 -13.88
C ASN A 166 2.79 -11.33 -13.72
N GLU A 167 3.29 -11.38 -12.49
CA GLU A 167 4.59 -11.97 -12.18
C GLU A 167 4.45 -13.49 -12.00
N GLU A 168 5.54 -14.22 -12.24
CA GLU A 168 5.58 -15.65 -11.99
C GLU A 168 5.40 -15.93 -10.49
N MET A 169 4.41 -16.76 -10.15
CA MET A 169 4.12 -17.07 -8.76
C MET A 169 5.20 -17.97 -8.16
N ASP A 170 5.70 -17.59 -7.00
CA ASP A 170 6.66 -18.37 -6.23
C ASP A 170 6.28 -18.37 -4.73
N LYS A 171 7.15 -18.90 -3.88
CA LYS A 171 6.89 -18.99 -2.42
C LYS A 171 6.73 -17.62 -1.75
N THR A 172 7.20 -16.56 -2.38
CA THR A 172 7.29 -15.18 -1.86
C THR A 172 6.45 -14.18 -2.66
N HIS A 173 6.05 -14.50 -3.88
CA HIS A 173 5.34 -13.63 -4.81
C HIS A 173 4.02 -14.27 -5.25
N LEU A 174 2.94 -13.49 -5.13
CA LEU A 174 1.63 -13.82 -5.68
C LEU A 174 1.28 -12.83 -6.78
N CYS A 175 0.41 -13.25 -7.70
CA CYS A 175 -0.15 -12.38 -8.71
C CYS A 175 -1.10 -11.30 -8.15
N GLU A 176 -1.55 -11.47 -6.90
CA GLU A 176 -2.30 -10.47 -6.13
C GLU A 176 -1.78 -10.38 -4.69
N PHE A 177 -1.61 -9.16 -4.19
CA PHE A 177 -1.14 -8.90 -2.83
C PHE A 177 -1.60 -7.52 -2.36
N HIS A 178 -1.44 -7.17 -1.09
CA HIS A 178 -1.88 -5.88 -0.55
C HIS A 178 -0.70 -4.92 -0.44
N GLN A 179 -0.81 -3.79 -1.14
CA GLN A 179 0.12 -2.69 -1.02
C GLN A 179 -0.41 -1.69 0.00
N CYS A 180 0.47 -1.32 0.93
CA CYS A 180 0.27 -0.22 1.85
C CYS A 180 1.09 0.97 1.34
N GLU A 181 0.41 2.07 1.04
CA GLU A 181 1.03 3.29 0.54
C GLU A 181 0.65 4.48 1.42
N GLY A 182 1.61 5.37 1.65
CA GLY A 182 1.41 6.65 2.32
C GLY A 182 2.05 7.78 1.52
N PHE A 183 1.41 8.94 1.52
CA PHE A 183 2.04 10.17 1.05
C PHE A 183 1.73 11.37 1.95
N VAL A 184 2.63 12.33 1.95
CA VAL A 184 2.46 13.63 2.60
C VAL A 184 2.69 14.71 1.55
N VAL A 185 1.77 15.65 1.50
CA VAL A 185 1.79 16.79 0.60
C VAL A 185 1.83 18.07 1.46
N ASP A 186 2.85 18.88 1.23
CA ASP A 186 3.15 20.09 2.00
C ASP A 186 4.15 20.97 1.23
N HIS A 187 4.43 22.16 1.73
CA HIS A 187 5.50 23.00 1.22
C HIS A 187 6.87 22.56 1.77
N ASP A 188 7.91 22.68 0.95
CA ASP A 188 9.31 22.43 1.33
C ASP A 188 9.56 21.08 2.01
N ILE A 189 9.01 19.99 1.47
CA ILE A 189 9.33 18.64 1.94
C ILE A 189 10.76 18.28 1.52
N SER A 190 11.62 18.05 2.50
CA SER A 190 13.00 17.62 2.30
C SER A 190 13.16 16.11 2.54
N LEU A 191 14.25 15.56 2.01
CA LEU A 191 14.64 14.18 2.25
C LEU A 191 14.77 13.86 3.75
N ALA A 192 15.24 14.82 4.55
CA ALA A 192 15.38 14.68 5.99
C ALA A 192 14.03 14.53 6.70
N LYS A 193 13.02 15.32 6.29
CA LYS A 193 11.64 15.19 6.80
C LYS A 193 11.08 13.80 6.48
N MET A 194 11.33 13.33 5.26
CA MET A 194 10.90 12.00 4.81
C MET A 194 11.54 10.87 5.62
N MET A 195 12.87 10.89 5.79
CA MET A 195 13.58 9.89 6.61
C MET A 195 13.11 9.90 8.07
N HIS A 196 12.81 11.07 8.63
CA HIS A 196 12.26 11.18 9.98
C HIS A 196 10.84 10.59 10.08
N THR A 197 9.97 10.83 9.10
CA THR A 197 8.65 10.20 9.04
C THR A 197 8.74 8.68 8.99
N PHE A 198 9.71 8.14 8.23
CA PHE A 198 9.95 6.69 8.19
C PHE A 198 10.43 6.16 9.53
N ASP A 199 11.36 6.84 10.18
CA ASP A 199 11.83 6.45 11.52
C ASP A 199 10.67 6.39 12.54
N LEU A 200 9.73 7.36 12.50
CA LEU A 200 8.53 7.34 13.34
C LEU A 200 7.59 6.17 12.99
N PHE A 201 7.32 5.94 11.71
CA PHE A 201 6.42 4.88 11.23
C PHE A 201 7.00 3.49 11.53
N PHE A 202 8.27 3.25 11.19
CA PHE A 202 8.90 1.95 11.31
C PHE A 202 9.17 1.56 12.78
N ARG A 203 9.43 2.52 13.67
CA ARG A 203 9.51 2.24 15.12
C ARG A 203 8.20 1.72 15.68
N ARG A 204 7.05 2.24 15.21
CA ARG A 204 5.73 1.79 15.64
C ARG A 204 5.41 0.35 15.22
N ILE A 205 6.01 -0.14 14.13
CA ILE A 205 5.92 -1.55 13.71
C ILE A 205 7.06 -2.42 14.27
N GLY A 206 7.83 -1.92 15.24
CA GLY A 206 8.90 -2.68 15.90
C GLY A 206 10.23 -2.74 15.14
N VAL A 207 10.45 -1.88 14.14
CA VAL A 207 11.71 -1.77 13.39
C VAL A 207 12.47 -0.53 13.85
N GLU A 208 13.43 -0.71 14.74
CA GLU A 208 14.16 0.40 15.38
C GLU A 208 15.33 0.95 14.54
N ARG A 209 15.88 0.13 13.64
CA ARG A 209 17.08 0.48 12.87
C ARG A 209 16.77 0.51 11.39
N LEU A 210 16.90 1.69 10.80
CA LEU A 210 16.72 1.93 9.37
C LEU A 210 18.03 2.27 8.67
N ARG A 211 18.12 1.84 7.41
CA ARG A 211 19.12 2.28 6.42
C ARG A 211 18.39 2.62 5.13
N PHE A 212 18.97 3.55 4.39
CA PHE A 212 18.40 4.01 3.13
C PHE A 212 19.41 3.76 2.02
N LYS A 213 18.94 3.23 0.90
CA LYS A 213 19.74 2.97 -0.29
C LYS A 213 19.12 3.75 -1.46
N PRO A 214 19.89 4.58 -2.18
CA PRO A 214 19.39 5.24 -3.39
C PRO A 214 18.82 4.22 -4.38
N ALA A 215 17.67 4.54 -4.95
CA ALA A 215 16.95 3.70 -5.90
C ALA A 215 16.47 4.55 -7.07
N PHE A 216 15.80 3.90 -8.03
CA PHE A 216 15.16 4.56 -9.14
C PHE A 216 13.69 4.16 -9.19
N ASN A 217 12.78 5.14 -9.13
CA ASN A 217 11.40 4.95 -9.59
C ASN A 217 11.06 6.07 -10.60
N PRO A 218 10.34 5.76 -11.70
CA PRO A 218 10.06 6.76 -12.75
C PRO A 218 9.35 8.03 -12.24
N TYR A 219 8.48 7.89 -11.25
CA TYR A 219 7.65 8.96 -10.68
C TYR A 219 8.31 9.73 -9.53
N THR A 220 9.52 9.35 -9.07
CA THR A 220 10.17 10.01 -7.93
C THR A 220 11.59 10.47 -8.22
N GLU A 221 11.96 11.63 -7.71
CA GLU A 221 13.32 12.16 -7.76
C GLU A 221 13.54 13.12 -6.57
N PRO A 222 14.36 12.75 -5.55
CA PRO A 222 15.09 11.49 -5.36
C PRO A 222 14.21 10.30 -4.90
N SER A 223 14.71 9.08 -5.12
CA SER A 223 14.12 7.82 -4.62
C SER A 223 15.05 7.06 -3.68
N MET A 224 14.49 6.31 -2.74
CA MET A 224 15.24 5.42 -1.86
C MET A 224 14.46 4.17 -1.47
N GLU A 225 15.16 3.04 -1.44
CA GLU A 225 14.75 1.83 -0.74
C GLU A 225 15.03 1.98 0.77
N ILE A 226 14.12 1.45 1.58
CA ILE A 226 14.18 1.46 3.04
C ILE A 226 14.53 0.05 3.51
N PHE A 227 15.61 -0.07 4.28
CA PHE A 227 16.06 -1.31 4.87
C PHE A 227 15.89 -1.27 6.39
N GLY A 228 15.20 -2.26 6.95
CA GLY A 228 15.05 -2.46 8.38
C GLY A 228 15.96 -3.58 8.87
N TYR A 229 16.58 -3.43 10.06
CA TYR A 229 17.32 -4.54 10.66
C TYR A 229 16.37 -5.49 11.40
N HIS A 230 16.32 -6.74 10.97
CA HIS A 230 15.52 -7.76 11.61
C HIS A 230 16.33 -8.46 12.72
N THR A 231 15.93 -8.27 13.98
CA THR A 231 16.65 -8.81 15.16
C THR A 231 16.72 -10.34 15.16
N GLY A 232 15.63 -11.03 14.82
CA GLY A 232 15.58 -12.50 14.81
C GLY A 232 16.39 -13.18 13.70
N LEU A 233 16.61 -12.49 12.57
CA LEU A 233 17.37 -13.01 11.42
C LEU A 233 18.78 -12.40 11.35
N GLN A 234 19.07 -11.46 12.26
CA GLN A 234 20.32 -10.70 12.34
C GLN A 234 20.79 -10.07 11.02
N LYS A 235 19.85 -9.69 10.14
CA LYS A 235 20.14 -9.18 8.79
C LYS A 235 19.31 -7.95 8.44
N TRP A 236 19.83 -7.16 7.51
CA TRP A 236 19.08 -6.07 6.88
C TRP A 236 18.13 -6.66 5.84
N ILE A 237 16.86 -6.27 5.93
CA ILE A 237 15.82 -6.65 4.98
C ILE A 237 15.21 -5.38 4.38
N GLU A 238 14.88 -5.43 3.11
CA GLU A 238 14.08 -4.38 2.47
C GLU A 238 12.67 -4.40 3.08
N VAL A 239 12.23 -3.25 3.57
CA VAL A 239 10.93 -3.07 4.23
C VAL A 239 10.00 -2.11 3.47
N GLY A 240 10.50 -1.42 2.46
CA GLY A 240 9.69 -0.54 1.61
C GLY A 240 10.52 0.24 0.61
N ASN A 241 9.83 0.94 -0.29
CA ASN A 241 10.38 1.85 -1.27
C ASN A 241 9.72 3.23 -1.12
N SER A 242 10.43 4.30 -1.45
CA SER A 242 9.98 5.67 -1.25
C SER A 242 10.65 6.67 -2.18
N GLY A 243 10.10 7.89 -2.22
CA GLY A 243 10.74 9.02 -2.87
C GLY A 243 9.90 10.28 -2.85
N LEU A 244 10.46 11.36 -3.40
CA LEU A 244 9.73 12.61 -3.63
C LEU A 244 9.13 12.58 -5.03
N PHE A 245 7.83 12.83 -5.18
CA PHE A 245 7.22 12.85 -6.51
C PHE A 245 7.82 13.94 -7.39
N ARG A 246 8.01 13.56 -8.66
CA ARG A 246 8.56 14.43 -9.69
C ARG A 246 7.67 15.62 -9.99
N ARG A 247 8.29 16.73 -10.43
CA ARG A 247 7.57 17.94 -10.86
C ARG A 247 6.74 17.68 -12.11
N GLU A 248 7.26 16.84 -13.00
CA GLU A 248 6.60 16.40 -14.22
C GLU A 248 5.34 15.56 -13.96
N LEU A 249 5.24 14.96 -12.77
CA LEU A 249 4.02 14.33 -12.27
C LEU A 249 3.08 15.36 -11.64
N LEU A 250 3.59 16.19 -10.71
CA LEU A 250 2.77 17.13 -9.92
C LEU A 250 2.11 18.23 -10.75
N ARG A 251 2.83 18.81 -11.72
CA ARG A 251 2.37 19.97 -12.49
C ARG A 251 1.10 19.67 -13.31
N PRO A 252 1.03 18.60 -14.13
CA PRO A 252 -0.21 18.25 -14.84
C PRO A 252 -1.39 17.94 -13.91
N LEU A 253 -1.13 17.44 -12.69
CA LEU A 253 -2.20 17.23 -11.71
C LEU A 253 -2.78 18.55 -11.18
N GLY A 254 -2.15 19.69 -11.46
CA GLY A 254 -2.58 21.03 -11.05
C GLY A 254 -1.88 21.57 -9.81
N LEU A 255 -0.79 20.95 -9.36
CA LEU A 255 0.02 21.41 -8.23
C LEU A 255 1.21 22.23 -8.74
N ASP A 256 1.46 23.39 -8.14
CA ASP A 256 2.57 24.26 -8.50
C ASP A 256 3.90 23.81 -7.85
N ASP A 257 4.99 24.49 -8.23
CA ASP A 257 6.35 24.14 -7.80
C ASP A 257 6.63 24.35 -6.31
N SER A 258 5.80 25.13 -5.61
CA SER A 258 5.92 25.28 -4.15
C SER A 258 5.47 24.03 -3.39
N VAL A 259 4.64 23.17 -4.01
CA VAL A 259 4.08 21.99 -3.38
C VAL A 259 5.01 20.81 -3.57
N SER A 260 5.42 20.15 -2.49
CA SER A 260 6.24 18.95 -2.54
C SER A 260 5.46 17.76 -1.99
N VAL A 261 5.67 16.58 -2.57
CA VAL A 261 5.01 15.35 -2.12
C VAL A 261 6.06 14.29 -1.85
N MET A 262 6.11 13.77 -0.63
CA MET A 262 6.83 12.54 -0.32
C MET A 262 5.86 11.37 -0.28
N ALA A 263 6.26 10.23 -0.83
CA ALA A 263 5.46 9.02 -0.84
C ALA A 263 6.33 7.79 -0.54
N TRP A 264 5.69 6.75 0.00
CA TRP A 264 6.31 5.45 0.24
C TRP A 264 5.31 4.33 0.14
N GLY A 265 5.79 3.15 -0.22
CA GLY A 265 5.01 1.94 -0.33
C GLY A 265 5.73 0.74 0.27
N LEU A 266 4.95 -0.18 0.83
CA LEU A 266 5.40 -1.47 1.34
C LEU A 266 4.31 -2.53 1.16
N SER A 267 4.70 -3.80 1.04
CA SER A 267 3.75 -4.92 1.04
C SER A 267 3.28 -5.23 2.46
N LEU A 268 2.00 -5.58 2.63
CA LEU A 268 1.44 -6.01 3.90
C LEU A 268 1.82 -7.46 4.25
N GLU A 269 1.97 -8.31 3.22
CA GLU A 269 2.26 -9.74 3.37
C GLU A 269 3.62 -9.97 3.99
N ARG A 270 4.66 -9.26 3.55
CA ARG A 270 6.03 -9.48 4.04
C ARG A 270 6.19 -9.22 5.55
N PRO A 271 5.74 -8.10 6.13
CA PRO A 271 5.69 -7.90 7.58
C PRO A 271 4.86 -8.97 8.29
N THR A 272 3.73 -9.37 7.71
CA THR A 272 2.85 -10.39 8.32
C THR A 272 3.52 -11.75 8.37
N MET A 273 4.18 -12.18 7.29
CA MET A 273 4.94 -13.43 7.24
C MET A 273 6.05 -13.45 8.29
N ILE A 274 6.78 -12.34 8.43
CA ILE A 274 7.82 -12.21 9.45
C ILE A 274 7.23 -12.31 10.86
N LYS A 275 6.13 -11.59 11.13
CA LYS A 275 5.48 -11.54 12.45
C LYS A 275 4.94 -12.90 12.90
N TYR A 276 4.40 -13.68 11.96
CA TYR A 276 3.84 -15.01 12.24
C TYR A 276 4.80 -16.17 11.95
N GLY A 277 6.05 -15.90 11.54
CA GLY A 277 7.06 -16.93 11.27
C GLY A 277 6.73 -17.83 10.06
N ILE A 278 6.03 -17.28 9.06
CA ILE A 278 5.56 -18.00 7.88
C ILE A 278 6.63 -17.94 6.78
N SER A 279 6.90 -19.09 6.16
CA SER A 279 7.92 -19.20 5.10
C SER A 279 7.36 -19.04 3.68
N SER A 280 6.06 -19.27 3.50
CA SER A 280 5.38 -19.26 2.20
C SER A 280 4.14 -18.36 2.24
N ILE A 281 4.02 -17.45 1.26
CA ILE A 281 2.88 -16.55 1.14
C ILE A 281 1.55 -17.31 0.94
N HIS A 282 1.61 -18.51 0.35
CA HIS A 282 0.43 -19.37 0.14
C HIS A 282 -0.18 -19.92 1.43
N GLU A 283 0.59 -19.97 2.52
CA GLU A 283 0.08 -20.34 3.85
C GLU A 283 -0.63 -19.16 4.52
N LEU A 284 -0.34 -17.94 4.08
CA LEU A 284 -0.92 -16.71 4.60
C LEU A 284 -2.15 -16.25 3.82
N PHE A 285 -2.15 -16.34 2.49
CA PHE A 285 -3.21 -15.75 1.67
C PHE A 285 -3.66 -16.70 0.55
N GLY A 286 -4.98 -16.76 0.34
CA GLY A 286 -5.64 -17.56 -0.71
C GLY A 286 -6.52 -18.68 -0.15
N HIS A 287 -7.11 -19.46 -1.06
CA HIS A 287 -8.03 -20.56 -0.73
C HIS A 287 -7.33 -21.77 -0.06
N ARG A 288 -6.00 -21.81 -0.07
CA ARG A 288 -5.19 -22.91 0.51
C ARG A 288 -4.76 -22.68 1.96
N VAL A 289 -5.16 -21.55 2.54
CA VAL A 289 -4.81 -21.19 3.92
C VAL A 289 -5.40 -22.21 4.90
N ASP A 290 -4.58 -22.69 5.84
CA ASP A 290 -5.05 -23.57 6.90
C ASP A 290 -5.93 -22.80 7.89
N ILE A 291 -7.17 -23.24 8.05
CA ILE A 291 -8.12 -22.65 9.00
C ILE A 291 -7.62 -22.80 10.44
N ASN A 292 -6.86 -23.86 10.77
CA ASN A 292 -6.28 -24.03 12.10
C ASN A 292 -5.20 -22.97 12.38
N PHE A 293 -4.44 -22.56 11.37
CA PHE A 293 -3.52 -21.43 11.49
C PHE A 293 -4.28 -20.14 11.83
N ILE A 294 -5.40 -19.87 11.15
CA ILE A 294 -6.26 -18.71 11.46
C ILE A 294 -6.75 -18.78 12.92
N LYS A 295 -7.24 -19.95 13.36
CA LYS A 295 -7.77 -20.14 14.74
C LYS A 295 -6.72 -19.96 15.82
N ARG A 296 -5.50 -20.45 15.60
CA ARG A 296 -4.41 -20.40 16.58
C ARG A 296 -3.63 -19.10 16.54
N SER A 297 -3.81 -18.29 15.50
CA SER A 297 -3.10 -17.03 15.34
C SER A 297 -3.40 -16.09 16.51
N ALA A 298 -2.36 -15.72 17.26
CA ALA A 298 -2.47 -14.75 18.32
C ALA A 298 -3.01 -13.40 17.81
N ILE A 299 -3.55 -12.60 18.72
CA ILE A 299 -3.92 -11.21 18.44
C ILE A 299 -2.62 -10.48 18.09
N ALA A 300 -2.55 -9.91 16.89
CA ALA A 300 -1.48 -8.98 16.53
C ALA A 300 -1.80 -7.62 17.17
N ARG A 301 -1.05 -7.26 18.21
CA ARG A 301 -0.87 -5.89 18.70
C ARG A 301 0.60 -5.74 19.07
N PHE A 302 1.26 -4.69 18.60
CA PHE A 302 2.59 -4.28 19.06
C PHE A 302 2.53 -3.74 20.49
#